data_AF-A0A973FUK3-F1
#
_entry.id   AF-A0A973FUK3-F1
#
_cell.length_a   1.000
_cell.length_b   1.000
_cell.length_c   1.000
_cell.angle_alpha   90.00
_cell.angle_beta   90.00
_cell.angle_gamma   90.00
#
_symmetry.space_group_name_H-M   'P 1'
#
loop_
_entity.id
_entity.type
_entity.pdbx_description
1 polymer ?
#
loop_
_entity_poly.entity_id
_entity_poly.type
_entity_poly.pdbx_seq_one_letter_code
_entity_poly.pdbx_strand_id
1 'polypeptide(L)'
;MRQEIQNDQVHTEEVKEPPKLVVERLIEKRLEELVTFLSTSDGRKSKLYEEVMMMVEKGLFKVALRRSNNVKSTASAFLGMNRNTFADKMARLGLNNGKK
;
A
#
# COMPACT_ATOMS: atom_id res chain seq x y z
N MET A 1 29.37 -45.31 33.26
CA MET A 1 29.66 -45.00 31.84
C MET A 1 28.35 -45.01 31.07
N ARG A 2 27.98 -43.86 30.46
CA ARG A 2 26.99 -43.65 29.35
C ARG A 2 25.49 -43.76 29.72
N GLN A 3 24.73 -42.66 29.81
CA GLN A 3 24.15 -41.74 28.78
C GLN A 3 22.71 -42.15 28.42
N GLU A 4 21.70 -41.38 28.88
CA GLU A 4 20.98 -40.29 28.19
C GLU A 4 19.81 -40.78 27.33
N ILE A 5 18.58 -40.52 27.79
CA ILE A 5 17.46 -40.21 26.89
C ILE A 5 16.67 -39.07 27.54
N GLN A 6 17.05 -37.84 27.20
CA GLN A 6 16.16 -36.67 27.25
C GLN A 6 15.39 -36.67 25.94
N ASN A 7 14.06 -36.79 26.01
CA ASN A 7 13.18 -36.52 24.87
C ASN A 7 12.28 -35.37 25.27
N ASP A 8 12.79 -34.15 25.11
CA ASP A 8 11.99 -32.94 25.20
C ASP A 8 11.76 -32.45 23.77
N GLN A 9 10.62 -32.86 23.21
CA GLN A 9 10.15 -32.40 21.91
C GLN A 9 9.53 -31.02 22.10
N VAL A 10 10.37 -29.99 22.05
CA VAL A 10 9.91 -28.60 21.90
C VAL A 10 9.38 -28.46 20.47
N HIS A 11 8.07 -28.63 20.31
CA HIS A 11 7.34 -28.15 19.14
C HIS A 11 7.30 -26.63 19.21
N THR A 12 8.27 -25.99 18.58
CA THR A 12 8.17 -24.57 18.23
C THR A 12 7.26 -24.49 17.01
N GLU A 13 5.97 -24.20 17.23
CA GLU A 13 5.06 -23.83 16.15
C GLU A 13 5.55 -22.51 15.54
N GLU A 14 6.09 -22.56 14.32
CA GLU A 14 6.32 -21.38 13.50
C GLU A 14 4.97 -20.73 13.20
N VAL A 15 4.60 -19.73 13.99
CA VAL A 15 3.43 -18.89 13.73
C VAL A 15 3.72 -18.07 12.46
N LYS A 16 3.36 -18.64 11.32
CA LYS A 16 3.48 -17.97 10.03
C LYS A 16 2.48 -16.83 9.98
N GLU A 17 3.00 -15.64 10.21
CA GLU A 17 2.21 -14.43 10.35
C GLU A 17 1.31 -14.19 9.11
N PRO A 18 0.05 -13.76 9.29
CA PRO A 18 -0.88 -13.61 8.18
C PRO A 18 -0.32 -12.62 7.14
N PRO A 19 -0.47 -12.90 5.82
CA PRO A 19 0.11 -12.10 4.75
C PRO A 19 -0.23 -10.60 4.83
N LYS A 20 -1.41 -10.26 5.36
CA LYS A 20 -1.85 -8.88 5.56
C LYS A 20 -0.92 -8.12 6.50
N LEU A 21 -0.52 -8.71 7.63
CA LEU A 21 0.34 -8.06 8.62
C LEU A 21 1.76 -7.86 8.08
N VAL A 22 2.25 -8.82 7.29
CA VAL A 22 3.55 -8.70 6.61
C VAL A 22 3.54 -7.53 5.62
N VAL A 23 2.48 -7.38 4.83
CA VAL A 23 2.32 -6.26 3.89
C VAL A 23 2.17 -4.93 4.63
N GLU A 24 1.41 -4.89 5.71
CA GLU A 24 1.20 -3.69 6.53
C GLU A 24 2.53 -3.15 7.07
N ARG A 25 3.36 -4.01 7.68
CA ARG A 25 4.70 -3.59 8.15
C ARG A 25 5.63 -3.16 7.03
N LEU A 26 5.56 -3.82 5.87
CA LEU A 26 6.36 -3.41 4.72
C LEU A 26 5.98 -2.00 4.25
N ILE A 27 4.67 -1.69 4.23
CA ILE A 27 4.17 -0.35 3.90
C ILE A 27 4.61 0.66 4.95
N GLU A 28 4.46 0.34 6.23
CA GLU A 28 4.88 1.20 7.35
C GLU A 28 6.36 1.59 7.25
N LYS A 29 7.25 0.61 7.06
CA LYS A 29 8.69 0.85 6.90
C LYS A 29 9.01 1.76 5.72
N ARG A 30 8.30 1.62 4.60
CA ARG A 30 8.48 2.48 3.42
C ARG A 30 7.91 3.87 3.62
N LEU A 31 6.82 3.99 4.39
CA LEU A 31 6.23 5.27 4.72
C LEU A 31 7.09 6.07 5.70
N GLU A 32 7.77 5.41 6.63
CA GLU A 32 8.72 6.07 7.54
C GLU A 32 9.78 6.86 6.75
N GLU A 33 10.44 6.20 5.79
CA GLU A 33 11.44 6.82 4.89
C GLU A 33 10.85 8.05 4.14
N LEU A 34 9.63 7.92 3.61
CA LEU A 34 8.96 8.99 2.86
C LEU A 34 8.54 10.16 3.75
N VAL A 35 7.99 9.87 4.93
CA VAL A 35 7.54 10.87 5.89
C VAL A 35 8.73 11.69 6.38
N THR A 36 9.87 11.07 6.69
CA THR A 36 11.09 11.79 7.08
C THR A 36 11.51 12.78 6.00
N PHE A 37 11.46 12.39 4.72
CA PHE A 37 11.83 13.27 3.61
C PHE A 37 10.85 14.43 3.41
N LEU A 38 9.54 14.17 3.55
CA LEU A 38 8.49 15.17 3.32
C LEU A 38 8.23 16.09 4.52
N SER A 39 8.69 15.71 5.72
CA SER A 39 8.48 16.47 6.96
C SER A 39 9.28 17.76 7.04
N THR A 40 10.17 18.03 6.08
CA THR A 40 10.89 19.30 5.97
C THR A 40 9.94 20.40 5.48
N SER A 41 9.15 20.98 6.39
CA SER A 41 8.25 22.11 6.11
C SER A 41 8.69 23.35 6.87
N ASP A 42 8.80 24.47 6.14
CA ASP A 42 9.32 25.77 6.59
C ASP A 42 8.33 26.55 7.50
N GLY A 43 7.76 25.89 8.52
CA GLY A 43 6.87 26.53 9.49
C GLY A 43 5.43 26.77 9.03
N ARG A 44 5.02 26.23 7.87
CA ARG A 44 3.60 26.17 7.46
C ARG A 44 2.92 24.91 8.03
N LYS A 45 1.60 24.98 8.27
CA LYS A 45 0.77 23.81 8.64
C LYS A 45 1.07 22.65 7.68
N SER A 46 1.58 21.56 8.24
CA SER A 46 2.00 20.38 7.48
C SER A 46 0.81 19.78 6.73
N LYS A 47 0.94 19.61 5.41
CA LYS A 47 0.00 18.88 4.54
C LYS A 47 0.46 17.44 4.28
N LEU A 48 1.40 16.96 5.08
CA LEU A 48 2.06 15.67 4.91
C LEU A 48 1.06 14.51 4.72
N TYR A 49 0.01 14.44 5.54
CA TYR A 49 -1.01 13.41 5.41
C TYR A 49 -1.70 13.44 4.03
N GLU A 50 -2.14 14.63 3.59
CA GLU A 50 -2.81 14.80 2.30
C GLU A 50 -1.88 14.43 1.14
N GLU A 51 -0.61 14.84 1.22
CA GLU A 51 0.40 14.57 0.20
C GLU A 51 0.71 13.07 0.10
N VAL A 52 0.95 12.41 1.23
CA VAL A 52 1.23 10.97 1.29
C VAL A 52 0.03 10.18 0.78
N MET A 53 -1.18 10.47 1.24
CA MET A 53 -2.36 9.75 0.77
C MET A 53 -2.62 9.97 -0.71
N MET A 54 -2.38 11.18 -1.23
CA MET A 54 -2.47 11.44 -2.66
C MET A 54 -1.46 10.61 -3.45
N MET A 55 -0.23 10.45 -2.98
CA MET A 55 0.80 9.63 -3.62
C MET A 55 0.43 8.14 -3.62
N VAL A 56 -0.03 7.62 -2.48
CA VAL A 56 -0.48 6.22 -2.33
C VAL A 56 -1.68 5.95 -3.25
N GLU A 57 -2.71 6.80 -3.19
CA GLU A 57 -3.91 6.64 -3.99
C GLU A 57 -3.60 6.72 -5.49
N LYS A 58 -2.77 7.68 -5.92
CA LYS A 58 -2.30 7.80 -7.30
C LYS A 58 -1.52 6.56 -7.74
N GLY A 59 -0.70 5.99 -6.87
CA GLY A 59 0.03 4.74 -7.11
C GLY A 59 -0.92 3.56 -7.39
N LEU A 60 -1.92 3.36 -6.52
CA LEU A 60 -2.93 2.31 -6.67
C LEU A 60 -3.73 2.45 -7.96
N PHE A 61 -4.16 3.66 -8.30
CA PHE A 61 -4.89 3.93 -9.53
C PHE A 61 -4.05 3.64 -10.77
N LYS A 62 -2.76 4.03 -10.77
CA LYS A 62 -1.84 3.70 -11.88
C LYS A 62 -1.64 2.19 -12.03
N VAL A 63 -1.53 1.44 -10.92
CA VAL A 63 -1.42 -0.03 -10.96
C VAL A 63 -2.69 -0.64 -11.55
N ALA A 64 -3.86 -0.23 -11.07
CA ALA A 64 -5.15 -0.72 -11.57
C ALA A 64 -5.31 -0.44 -13.07
N LEU A 65 -5.01 0.78 -13.52
CA LEU A 65 -5.07 1.15 -14.93
C LEU A 65 -4.13 0.28 -15.79
N ARG A 66 -2.88 0.06 -15.36
CA ARG A 66 -1.96 -0.82 -16.10
C ARG A 66 -2.47 -2.25 -16.20
N ARG A 67 -2.98 -2.82 -15.10
CA ARG A 67 -3.53 -4.19 -15.09
C ARG A 67 -4.82 -4.32 -15.90
N SER A 68 -5.52 -3.22 -16.12
CA SER A 68 -6.78 -3.17 -16.86
C SER A 68 -6.63 -2.60 -18.28
N ASN A 69 -5.42 -2.49 -18.81
CA ASN A 69 -5.15 -1.90 -20.13
C ASN A 69 -5.81 -0.52 -20.34
N ASN A 70 -5.80 0.31 -19.29
CA ASN A 70 -6.45 1.62 -19.20
C ASN A 70 -7.98 1.64 -19.34
N VAL A 71 -8.66 0.49 -19.26
CA VAL A 71 -10.12 0.41 -19.26
C VAL A 71 -10.68 0.77 -17.88
N LYS A 72 -11.45 1.87 -17.80
CA LYS A 72 -11.92 2.43 -16.52
C LYS A 72 -12.84 1.49 -15.74
N SER A 73 -13.76 0.81 -16.41
CA SER A 73 -14.70 -0.13 -15.76
C SER A 73 -13.98 -1.33 -15.15
N THR A 74 -13.00 -1.88 -15.86
CA THR A 74 -12.18 -2.99 -15.38
C THR A 74 -11.26 -2.55 -14.23
N ALA A 75 -10.67 -1.35 -14.32
CA ALA A 75 -9.82 -0.82 -13.25
C ALA A 75 -10.60 -0.52 -11.96
N SER A 76 -11.81 0.02 -12.08
CA SER A 76 -12.68 0.24 -10.91
C SER A 76 -13.12 -1.07 -10.28
N ALA A 77 -13.43 -2.09 -11.09
CA ALA A 77 -13.74 -3.43 -10.62
C ALA A 77 -12.53 -4.09 -9.93
N PHE A 78 -11.32 -3.92 -10.47
CA PHE A 78 -10.08 -4.42 -9.87
C PHE A 78 -9.83 -3.84 -8.47
N LEU A 79 -10.13 -2.55 -8.26
CA LEU A 79 -10.03 -1.91 -6.96
C LEU A 79 -11.26 -2.12 -6.07
N GLY A 80 -12.29 -2.82 -6.55
CA GLY A 80 -13.52 -3.08 -5.80
C GLY A 80 -14.34 -1.83 -5.51
N MET A 81 -14.34 -0.83 -6.39
CA MET A 81 -15.07 0.43 -6.20
C MET A 81 -16.01 0.76 -7.35
N ASN A 82 -17.00 1.61 -7.07
CA ASN A 82 -17.92 2.11 -8.09
C ASN A 82 -17.16 2.87 -9.19
N ARG A 83 -17.55 2.63 -10.45
CA ARG A 83 -16.94 3.27 -11.64
C ARG A 83 -16.97 4.80 -11.57
N ASN A 84 -18.05 5.39 -11.07
CA ASN A 84 -18.19 6.85 -10.98
C ASN A 84 -17.21 7.41 -9.94
N THR A 85 -17.16 6.80 -8.76
CA THR A 85 -16.19 7.15 -7.71
C THR A 85 -14.76 7.04 -8.20
N PHE A 86 -14.45 5.98 -8.97
CA PHE A 86 -13.14 5.82 -9.60
C PHE A 86 -12.85 6.95 -10.61
N ALA A 87 -13.81 7.30 -11.46
CA ALA A 87 -13.64 8.40 -12.41
C ALA A 87 -13.43 9.76 -11.72
N ASP A 88 -14.18 10.06 -10.66
CA ASP A 88 -14.06 11.31 -9.91
C ASP A 88 -12.71 11.42 -9.20
N LYS A 89 -12.28 10.34 -8.52
CA LYS A 89 -10.96 10.27 -7.89
C LYS A 89 -9.84 10.37 -8.92
N MET A 90 -9.97 9.71 -10.06
CA MET A 90 -9.00 9.83 -11.15
C MET A 90 -8.85 11.27 -11.64
N ALA A 91 -9.96 12.01 -11.77
CA ALA A 91 -9.94 13.42 -12.14
C ALA A 91 -9.20 14.27 -11.09
N ARG A 92 -9.52 14.08 -9.80
CA ARG A 92 -8.87 14.78 -8.69
C ARG A 92 -7.35 14.51 -8.61
N LEU A 93 -6.93 13.31 -8.96
CA LEU A 93 -5.51 12.90 -8.95
C LEU A 93 -4.74 13.30 -10.22
N GLY A 94 -5.41 13.94 -11.18
CA GLY A 94 -4.83 14.35 -12.47
C GLY A 94 -4.43 13.16 -13.36
N LEU A 95 -5.19 12.07 -13.30
CA LEU A 95 -4.94 10.82 -14.03
C LEU A 95 -5.85 10.63 -15.25
N ASN A 96 -6.71 11.59 -15.56
CA ASN A 96 -7.53 11.54 -16.78
C ASN A 96 -6.64 11.75 -18.01
N ASN A 97 -6.48 10.69 -18.81
CA ASN A 97 -5.94 10.79 -20.16
C ASN A 97 -6.97 11.47 -21.08
N GLY A 98 -7.09 12.79 -20.96
CA GLY A 98 -7.77 13.66 -21.90
C GLY A 98 -6.74 14.59 -22.52
N LYS A 99 -6.29 14.25 -23.73
CA LYS A 99 -5.53 15.06 -24.71
C LYS A 99 -4.70 16.23 -24.14
N LYS A 100 -3.38 16.03 -24.09
CA LYS A 100 -2.44 17.14 -24.26
C LYS A 100 -2.35 17.49 -25.73
#